data_AF-A0A3B9YF86-F1
#
_entry.id   AF-A0A3B9YF86-F1
#
_cell.length_a   1.000
_cell.length_b   1.000
_cell.length_c   1.000
_cell.angle_alpha   90.00
_cell.angle_beta   90.00
_cell.angle_gamma   90.00
#
_symmetry.space_group_name_H-M   'P 1'
#
loop_
_entity.id
_entity.type
_entity.pdbx_description
1 polymer ?
#
loop_
_entity_poly.entity_id
_entity_poly.type
_entity_poly.pdbx_seq_one_letter_code
_entity_poly.pdbx_strand_id
1 'polypeptide(L)'
;MAASVARAEEPAAAPKAQWQPMDLLARAPMETGVFEGLTPPAPMESWKPVAKALETDSRMEEFCRDAAVRIDEKQAEILELKARYFARLLRSTTREFEVRKSLGAVITNIALRCRFYDRMRSYFELRVIPGLSKEEVERVSEVDSKSLALLRRCGLKPSKQAE
;
A
#
# COMPACT_ATOMS: atom_id res chain seq x y z
N MET A 1 40.49 -38.79 -28.58
CA MET A 1 39.84 -39.90 -27.85
C MET A 1 39.97 -39.56 -26.36
N ALA A 2 38.96 -39.41 -25.53
CA ALA A 2 37.53 -39.66 -25.63
C ALA A 2 36.77 -38.52 -24.92
N ALA A 3 35.59 -38.19 -25.44
CA ALA A 3 34.63 -37.31 -24.81
C ALA A 3 33.88 -38.09 -23.71
N SER A 4 33.74 -37.52 -22.53
CA SER A 4 32.81 -38.00 -21.51
C SER A 4 31.89 -36.86 -21.09
N VAL A 5 30.68 -36.93 -21.65
CA VAL A 5 29.52 -36.09 -21.35
C VAL A 5 28.90 -36.59 -20.05
N ALA A 6 28.90 -35.77 -19.01
CA ALA A 6 28.14 -36.02 -17.78
C ALA A 6 26.90 -35.13 -17.74
N ARG A 7 25.83 -35.73 -18.29
CA ARG A 7 24.39 -35.59 -18.00
C ARG A 7 23.99 -34.51 -16.99
N ALA A 8 23.31 -33.48 -17.49
CA ALA A 8 22.51 -32.56 -16.69
C ALA A 8 21.33 -33.33 -16.07
N GLU A 9 21.20 -33.26 -14.75
CA GLU A 9 20.04 -33.75 -14.01
C GLU A 9 19.01 -32.61 -13.94
N GLU A 10 17.88 -32.86 -14.58
CA GLU A 10 16.72 -31.98 -14.69
C GLU A 10 15.91 -32.02 -13.38
N PRO A 11 15.70 -30.91 -12.66
CA PRO A 11 14.79 -30.92 -11.53
C PRO A 11 13.34 -30.92 -12.04
N ALA A 12 12.64 -31.99 -11.67
CA ALA A 12 11.26 -32.31 -12.00
C ALA A 12 10.30 -31.10 -11.92
N ALA A 13 9.58 -30.90 -13.01
CA ALA A 13 8.50 -29.93 -13.12
C ALA A 13 7.42 -30.18 -12.04
N ALA A 14 7.20 -29.17 -11.20
CA ALA A 14 6.07 -29.14 -10.26
C ALA A 14 4.73 -29.15 -11.02
N PRO A 15 3.69 -29.83 -10.50
CA PRO A 15 2.43 -29.98 -11.20
C PRO A 15 1.72 -28.64 -11.36
N LYS A 16 1.32 -28.35 -12.60
CA LYS A 16 0.48 -27.20 -12.98
C LYS A 16 -0.84 -27.28 -12.22
N ALA A 17 -1.08 -26.35 -11.30
CA ALA A 17 -2.39 -26.15 -10.69
C ALA A 17 -3.34 -25.56 -11.73
N GLN A 18 -4.02 -26.46 -12.44
CA GLN A 18 -5.11 -26.19 -13.35
C GLN A 18 -6.33 -25.77 -12.53
N TRP A 19 -6.67 -24.48 -12.58
CA TRP A 19 -7.92 -23.97 -12.00
C TRP A 19 -9.09 -24.46 -12.87
N GLN A 20 -9.81 -25.46 -12.38
CA GLN A 20 -11.10 -25.90 -12.91
C GLN A 20 -12.21 -25.04 -12.28
N PRO A 21 -13.20 -24.56 -13.06
CA PRO A 21 -14.37 -23.87 -12.51
C PRO A 21 -15.33 -24.91 -11.91
N MET A 22 -15.56 -24.84 -10.60
CA MET A 22 -16.64 -25.60 -9.97
C MET A 22 -17.95 -24.80 -10.08
N ASP A 23 -18.62 -24.96 -11.21
CA ASP A 23 -20.08 -25.00 -11.24
C ASP A 23 -20.51 -26.24 -10.48
N LEU A 24 -21.22 -26.09 -9.36
CA LEU A 24 -22.22 -27.06 -8.90
C LEU A 24 -23.13 -26.41 -7.85
N LEU A 25 -24.24 -25.91 -8.39
CA LEU A 25 -25.53 -25.74 -7.73
C LEU A 25 -25.86 -26.95 -6.85
N ALA A 26 -25.85 -26.76 -5.54
CA ALA A 26 -26.57 -27.62 -4.60
C ALA A 26 -27.78 -26.85 -4.05
N ARG A 27 -28.89 -27.10 -4.73
CA ARG A 27 -30.29 -26.79 -4.46
C ARG A 27 -30.63 -27.01 -2.99
N ALA A 28 -30.82 -25.91 -2.23
CA ALA A 28 -31.45 -25.97 -0.92
C ALA A 28 -32.97 -26.20 -1.10
N PRO A 29 -33.62 -27.05 -0.29
CA PRO A 29 -35.06 -27.22 -0.35
C PRO A 29 -35.75 -25.93 0.14
N MET A 30 -36.62 -25.39 -0.70
CA MET A 30 -37.58 -24.37 -0.29
C MET A 30 -38.64 -25.05 0.59
N GLU A 31 -38.49 -24.96 1.91
CA GLU A 31 -39.63 -25.08 2.79
C GLU A 31 -40.39 -23.74 2.75
N THR A 32 -41.52 -23.76 2.06
CA THR A 32 -42.54 -22.71 2.13
C THR A 32 -43.21 -22.75 3.50
N GLY A 33 -42.50 -22.23 4.51
CA GLY A 33 -43.10 -21.78 5.75
C GLY A 33 -43.66 -20.39 5.54
N VAL A 34 -44.99 -20.29 5.43
CA VAL A 34 -45.73 -19.03 5.51
C VAL A 34 -45.38 -18.37 6.84
N PHE A 35 -44.51 -17.35 6.82
CA PHE A 35 -44.21 -16.53 7.99
C PHE A 35 -45.30 -15.46 8.14
N GLU A 36 -46.53 -15.91 8.40
CA GLU A 36 -47.61 -15.05 8.91
C GLU A 36 -47.29 -14.74 10.38
N GLY A 37 -46.77 -13.55 10.66
CA GLY A 37 -46.55 -13.11 12.04
C GLY A 37 -45.43 -12.11 12.29
N LEU A 38 -45.07 -11.25 11.34
CA LEU A 38 -44.23 -10.08 11.61
C LEU A 38 -45.07 -8.82 11.48
N THR A 39 -45.90 -8.58 12.49
CA THR A 39 -46.18 -7.20 12.89
C THR A 39 -44.83 -6.49 13.02
N PRO A 40 -44.58 -5.38 12.30
CA PRO A 40 -43.37 -4.62 12.51
C PRO A 40 -43.34 -4.20 13.99
N PRO A 41 -42.25 -4.46 14.75
CA PRO A 41 -42.18 -3.94 16.10
C PRO A 41 -42.31 -2.42 16.04
N ALA A 42 -43.14 -1.88 16.93
CA ALA A 42 -43.35 -0.45 17.16
C ALA A 42 -42.00 0.32 17.19
N PRO A 43 -41.99 1.62 16.83
CA PRO A 43 -40.79 2.30 16.33
C PRO A 43 -39.68 2.30 17.38
N MET A 44 -38.61 1.56 17.07
CA MET A 44 -37.46 1.44 17.95
C MET A 44 -36.68 2.76 18.00
N GLU A 45 -36.79 3.49 19.10
CA GLU A 45 -35.86 4.57 19.50
C GLU A 45 -34.38 4.11 19.62
N SER A 46 -34.09 2.82 19.45
CA SER A 46 -32.77 2.23 19.63
C SER A 46 -31.90 2.19 18.37
N TRP A 47 -32.32 2.82 17.26
CA TRP A 47 -31.55 2.84 16.00
C TRP A 47 -30.60 4.04 15.90
N LYS A 48 -30.64 4.97 16.86
CA LYS A 48 -29.71 6.12 16.94
C LYS A 48 -28.23 5.72 16.85
N PRO A 49 -27.75 4.63 17.49
CA PRO A 49 -26.35 4.20 17.38
C PRO A 49 -26.00 3.70 15.97
N VAL A 50 -26.93 3.00 15.32
CA VAL A 50 -26.73 2.44 13.97
C VAL A 50 -26.72 3.55 12.92
N ALA A 51 -27.67 4.49 13.00
CA ALA A 51 -27.70 5.66 12.12
C ALA A 51 -26.43 6.52 12.27
N LYS A 52 -25.99 6.77 13.52
CA LYS A 52 -24.76 7.50 13.81
C LYS A 52 -23.51 6.77 13.30
N ALA A 53 -23.47 5.44 13.38
CA ALA A 53 -22.40 4.64 12.80
C ALA A 53 -22.38 4.76 11.27
N LEU A 54 -23.54 4.66 10.62
CA LEU A 54 -23.68 4.78 9.16
C LEU A 54 -23.25 6.17 8.64
N GLU A 55 -23.62 7.23 9.36
CA GLU A 55 -23.18 8.61 9.03
C GLU A 55 -21.66 8.77 9.19
N THR A 56 -21.09 8.12 10.20
CA THR A 56 -19.64 8.14 10.45
C THR A 56 -18.89 7.38 9.35
N ASP A 57 -19.39 6.23 8.92
CA ASP A 57 -18.84 5.47 7.80
C ASP A 57 -18.95 6.25 6.49
N SER A 58 -20.10 6.85 6.20
CA SER A 58 -20.30 7.66 4.99
C SER A 58 -19.33 8.86 4.94
N ARG A 59 -19.13 9.54 6.07
CA ARG A 59 -18.14 10.62 6.18
C ARG A 59 -16.71 10.11 6.04
N MET A 60 -16.42 8.89 6.51
CA MET A 60 -15.09 8.32 6.37
C MET A 60 -14.80 7.86 4.95
N GLU A 61 -15.78 7.30 4.24
CA GLU A 61 -15.69 7.01 2.81
C GLU A 61 -15.43 8.28 2.00
N GLU A 62 -16.17 9.35 2.26
CA GLU A 62 -15.97 10.64 1.59
C GLU A 62 -14.59 11.23 1.90
N PHE A 63 -14.15 11.15 3.16
CA PHE A 63 -12.81 11.59 3.54
C PHE A 63 -11.69 10.73 2.93
N CYS A 64 -11.91 9.45 2.66
CA CYS A 64 -10.89 8.55 2.13
C CYS A 64 -10.89 8.39 0.61
N ARG A 65 -11.96 8.81 -0.08
CA ARG A 65 -12.14 8.69 -1.55
C ARG A 65 -10.92 9.14 -2.35
N ASP A 66 -10.39 10.34 -2.06
CA ASP A 66 -9.24 10.92 -2.75
C ASP A 66 -7.97 10.97 -1.86
N ALA A 67 -7.89 10.11 -0.84
CA ALA A 67 -6.77 10.14 0.10
C ALA A 67 -5.44 9.81 -0.60
N ALA A 68 -5.41 8.80 -1.47
CA ALA A 68 -4.21 8.41 -2.20
C ALA A 68 -3.66 9.55 -3.09
N VAL A 69 -4.54 10.23 -3.83
CA VAL A 69 -4.18 11.36 -4.69
C VAL A 69 -3.57 12.50 -3.87
N ARG A 70 -4.22 12.88 -2.76
CA ARG A 70 -3.71 13.93 -1.85
C ARG A 70 -2.38 13.57 -1.20
N ILE A 71 -2.18 12.30 -0.85
CA ILE A 71 -0.89 11.81 -0.35
C ILE A 71 0.17 11.99 -1.43
N ASP A 72 -0.09 11.53 -2.65
CA ASP A 72 0.88 11.60 -3.74
C ASP A 72 1.20 13.04 -4.15
N GLU A 73 0.23 13.95 -4.16
CA GLU A 73 0.47 15.39 -4.37
C GLU A 73 1.43 15.96 -3.31
N LYS A 74 1.19 15.65 -2.04
CA LYS A 74 2.05 16.10 -0.94
C LYS A 74 3.44 15.48 -1.01
N GLN A 75 3.54 14.21 -1.37
CA GLN A 75 4.82 13.54 -1.57
C GLN A 75 5.58 14.10 -2.78
N ALA A 76 4.88 14.52 -3.85
CA ALA A 76 5.49 15.17 -5.00
C ALA A 76 6.12 16.52 -4.64
N GLU A 77 5.46 17.32 -3.79
CA GLU A 77 5.98 18.61 -3.30
C GLU A 77 7.32 18.48 -2.55
N ILE A 78 7.54 17.36 -1.85
CA ILE A 78 8.76 17.12 -1.06
C ILE A 78 9.73 16.12 -1.69
N LEU A 79 9.48 15.66 -2.92
CA LEU A 79 10.19 14.54 -3.53
C LEU A 79 11.70 14.77 -3.60
N GLU A 80 12.13 15.96 -4.03
CA GLU A 80 13.55 16.32 -4.14
C GLU A 80 14.23 16.40 -2.76
N LEU A 81 13.54 16.97 -1.76
CA LEU A 81 14.04 17.06 -0.39
C LEU A 81 14.23 15.67 0.22
N LYS A 82 13.21 14.83 0.05
CA LYS A 82 13.20 13.45 0.53
C LYS A 82 14.30 12.62 -0.15
N ALA A 83 14.47 12.77 -1.46
CA ALA A 83 15.54 12.11 -2.21
C ALA A 83 16.94 12.50 -1.69
N ARG A 84 17.20 13.80 -1.48
CA ARG A 84 18.47 14.29 -0.91
C ARG A 84 18.70 13.75 0.50
N TYR A 85 17.68 13.81 1.35
CA TYR A 85 17.74 13.33 2.73
C TYR A 85 18.14 11.86 2.79
N PHE A 86 17.46 11.01 2.02
CA PHE A 86 17.75 9.58 2.01
C PHE A 86 19.04 9.22 1.30
N ALA A 87 19.44 9.94 0.25
CA ALA A 87 20.74 9.75 -0.37
C ALA A 87 21.88 10.01 0.62
N ARG A 88 21.77 11.05 1.46
CA ARG A 88 22.73 11.29 2.55
C ARG A 88 22.66 10.21 3.61
N LEU A 89 21.46 9.82 4.01
CA LEU A 89 21.27 8.77 5.02
C LEU A 89 21.97 7.48 4.58
N LEU A 90 21.74 7.03 3.33
CA LEU A 90 22.37 5.85 2.73
C LEU A 90 23.90 5.94 2.70
N ARG A 91 24.49 7.12 2.45
CA ARG A 91 25.95 7.29 2.52
C ARG A 91 26.49 7.26 3.94
N SER A 92 25.69 7.64 4.93
CA SER A 92 26.10 7.73 6.34
C SER A 92 25.91 6.43 7.13
N THR A 93 25.01 5.55 6.68
CA THR A 93 24.65 4.30 7.37
C THR A 93 25.30 3.08 6.73
N THR A 94 25.99 2.26 7.51
CA THR A 94 26.46 0.92 7.12
C THR A 94 25.34 -0.13 7.13
N ARG A 95 24.14 0.20 7.63
CA ARG A 95 22.97 -0.69 7.64
C ARG A 95 22.04 -0.36 6.47
N GLU A 96 22.48 -0.74 5.27
CA GLU A 96 21.76 -0.49 4.01
C GLU A 96 20.37 -1.17 3.93
N PHE A 97 20.18 -2.29 4.62
CA PHE A 97 19.06 -3.20 4.36
C PHE A 97 17.72 -2.75 4.95
N GLU A 98 17.72 -2.16 6.15
CA GLU A 98 16.48 -1.79 6.85
C GLU A 98 15.91 -0.47 6.33
N VAL A 99 16.80 0.44 5.93
CA VAL A 99 16.47 1.72 5.30
C VAL A 99 15.74 1.47 3.98
N ARG A 100 16.25 0.58 3.11
CA ARG A 100 15.69 0.32 1.76
C ARG A 100 14.21 -0.07 1.75
N LYS A 101 13.73 -0.83 2.75
CA LYS A 101 12.33 -1.29 2.81
C LYS A 101 11.33 -0.16 3.08
N SER A 102 11.75 1.00 3.60
CA SER A 102 10.84 2.09 3.99
C SER A 102 10.94 3.37 3.14
N LEU A 103 11.98 3.52 2.32
CA LEU A 103 12.32 4.78 1.62
C LEU A 103 11.16 5.39 0.81
N GLY A 104 10.36 4.55 0.15
CA GLY A 104 9.24 4.94 -0.70
C GLY A 104 7.88 4.47 -0.21
N ALA A 105 7.78 3.92 1.01
CA ALA A 105 6.57 3.26 1.50
C ALA A 105 5.39 4.20 1.78
N VAL A 106 5.58 5.51 1.68
CA VAL A 106 4.51 6.51 1.81
C VAL A 106 3.93 6.91 0.44
N ILE A 107 4.67 6.65 -0.65
CA ILE A 107 4.32 7.07 -2.00
C ILE A 107 3.46 5.98 -2.66
N THR A 108 2.17 6.24 -2.81
CA THR A 108 1.20 5.28 -3.37
C THR A 108 1.29 5.17 -4.88
N ASN A 109 1.56 6.27 -5.58
CA ASN A 109 1.73 6.30 -7.03
C ASN A 109 3.06 5.65 -7.45
N ILE A 110 2.99 4.67 -8.35
CA ILE A 110 4.17 3.92 -8.81
C ILE A 110 5.12 4.82 -9.60
N ALA A 111 4.63 5.64 -10.52
CA ALA A 111 5.46 6.54 -11.32
C ALA A 111 6.17 7.59 -10.44
N LEU A 112 5.48 8.11 -9.43
CA LEU A 112 6.07 9.04 -8.47
C LEU A 112 7.17 8.36 -7.63
N ARG A 113 6.96 7.10 -7.26
CA ARG A 113 7.96 6.31 -6.54
C ARG A 113 9.19 6.02 -7.39
N CYS A 114 9.03 5.69 -8.66
CA CYS A 114 10.14 5.55 -9.60
C CYS A 114 10.97 6.84 -9.66
N ARG A 115 10.32 7.99 -9.86
CA ARG A 115 11.00 9.30 -9.86
C ARG A 115 11.75 9.57 -8.56
N PHE A 116 11.18 9.20 -7.42
CA PHE A 116 11.86 9.32 -6.13
C PHE A 116 13.16 8.49 -6.08
N TYR A 117 13.11 7.22 -6.49
CA TYR A 117 14.30 6.36 -6.51
C TYR A 117 15.34 6.84 -7.52
N ASP A 118 14.91 7.33 -8.69
CA ASP A 118 15.81 7.90 -9.69
C ASP A 118 16.54 9.13 -9.15
N ARG A 119 15.81 10.08 -8.55
CA ARG A 119 16.41 11.26 -7.92
C ARG A 119 17.36 10.91 -6.79
N MET A 120 16.96 9.97 -5.93
CA MET A 120 17.79 9.53 -4.83
C MET A 120 19.09 8.89 -5.33
N ARG A 121 19.03 8.06 -6.38
CA ARG A 121 20.21 7.50 -7.04
C ARG A 121 21.11 8.59 -7.60
N SER A 122 20.55 9.56 -8.33
CA SER A 122 21.33 10.68 -8.87
C SER A 122 22.03 11.46 -7.78
N TYR A 123 21.38 11.71 -6.63
CA TYR A 123 22.04 12.36 -5.50
C TYR A 123 23.12 11.49 -4.86
N PHE A 124 22.89 10.18 -4.74
CA PHE A 124 23.86 9.25 -4.17
C PHE A 124 25.16 9.20 -4.98
N GLU A 125 25.07 9.33 -6.30
CA GLU A 125 26.21 9.37 -7.23
C GLU A 125 27.04 10.66 -7.13
N LEU A 126 26.49 11.74 -6.56
CA LEU A 126 27.24 12.98 -6.37
C LEU A 126 28.34 12.81 -5.32
N ARG A 127 29.55 13.32 -5.62
CA ARG A 127 30.66 13.35 -4.66
C ARG A 127 30.29 14.09 -3.37
N VAL A 128 29.61 15.23 -3.51
CA VAL A 128 29.11 16.04 -2.40
C VAL A 128 27.60 16.19 -2.57
N ILE A 129 26.84 15.67 -1.60
CA ILE A 129 25.39 15.83 -1.57
C ILE A 129 25.08 17.13 -0.81
N PRO A 130 24.38 18.10 -1.42
CA PRO A 130 23.97 19.31 -0.72
C PRO A 130 23.20 18.97 0.56
N GLY A 131 23.56 19.65 1.64
CA GLY A 131 22.86 19.47 2.92
C GLY A 131 21.41 19.95 2.84
N LEU A 132 20.58 19.42 3.74
CA LEU A 132 19.28 20.01 4.01
C LEU A 132 19.41 20.94 5.21
N SER A 133 18.68 22.05 5.20
CA SER A 133 18.48 22.88 6.38
C SER A 133 17.60 22.15 7.41
N LYS A 134 17.54 22.67 8.64
CA LYS A 134 16.70 22.09 9.69
C LYS A 134 15.21 22.15 9.29
N GLU A 135 14.80 23.26 8.70
CA GLU A 135 13.43 23.53 8.24
C GLU A 135 13.05 22.57 7.10
N GLU A 136 13.98 22.29 6.19
CA GLU A 136 13.78 21.32 5.11
C GLU A 136 13.56 19.90 5.65
N VAL A 137 14.34 19.49 6.68
CA VAL A 137 14.17 18.17 7.33
C VAL A 137 12.84 18.08 8.08
N GLU A 138 12.49 19.13 8.83
CA GLU A 138 11.20 19.20 9.54
C GLU A 138 10.03 19.09 8.55
N ARG A 139 10.09 19.79 7.41
CA ARG A 139 9.08 19.71 6.36
C ARG A 139 8.91 18.30 5.80
N VAL A 140 10.01 17.58 5.54
CA VAL A 140 9.95 16.18 5.08
C VAL A 140 9.28 15.30 6.14
N SER A 141 9.69 15.42 7.40
CA SER A 141 9.14 14.65 8.51
C SER A 141 7.64 14.91 8.73
N GLU A 142 7.22 16.17 8.67
CA GLU A 142 5.83 16.57 8.85
C GLU A 142 4.94 16.00 7.74
N VAL A 143 5.35 16.14 6.47
CA VAL A 143 4.59 15.63 5.32
C VAL A 143 4.50 14.10 5.37
N ASP A 144 5.59 13.42 5.71
CA ASP A 144 5.59 11.96 5.84
C ASP A 144 4.70 11.48 6.99
N SER A 145 4.75 12.14 8.15
CA SER A 145 3.91 11.81 9.30
C SER A 145 2.42 12.00 8.98
N LYS A 146 2.04 13.10 8.34
CA LYS A 146 0.66 13.36 7.90
C LYS A 146 0.20 12.34 6.85
N SER A 147 1.06 12.03 5.89
CA SER A 147 0.76 11.07 4.82
C SER A 147 0.57 9.65 5.39
N LEU A 148 1.44 9.22 6.31
CA LEU A 148 1.31 7.94 7.01
C LEU A 148 0.05 7.85 7.88
N ALA A 149 -0.29 8.92 8.59
CA ALA A 149 -1.52 8.98 9.36
C ALA A 149 -2.76 8.82 8.47
N LEU A 150 -2.75 9.47 7.30
CA LEU A 150 -3.83 9.37 6.32
C LEU A 150 -3.90 7.96 5.69
N LEU A 151 -2.77 7.35 5.34
CA LEU A 151 -2.70 5.96 4.87
C LEU A 151 -3.31 4.98 5.88
N ARG A 152 -2.91 5.09 7.15
CA ARG A 152 -3.40 4.22 8.23
C ARG A 152 -4.88 4.41 8.48
N ARG A 153 -5.35 5.66 8.52
CA ARG A 153 -6.76 5.97 8.76
C ARG A 153 -7.66 5.46 7.63
N CYS A 154 -7.19 5.51 6.39
CA CYS A 154 -7.96 5.08 5.22
C CYS A 154 -7.70 3.63 4.82
N GLY A 155 -6.94 2.84 5.60
CA GLY A 155 -6.65 1.44 5.29
C GLY A 155 -5.88 1.23 3.97
N LEU A 156 -5.24 2.28 3.46
CA LEU A 156 -4.53 2.25 2.19
C LEU A 156 -3.20 1.51 2.35
N LYS A 157 -2.95 0.54 1.47
CA LYS A 157 -1.66 -0.16 1.41
C LYS A 157 -0.71 0.60 0.47
N PRO A 158 0.57 0.78 0.85
CA PRO A 158 1.56 1.20 -0.13
C PRO A 158 1.62 0.18 -1.25
N SER A 159 1.60 0.65 -2.50
CA SER A 159 1.55 -0.26 -3.63
C SER A 159 2.80 -1.15 -3.61
N LYS A 160 2.59 -2.46 -3.72
CA LYS A 160 3.67 -3.45 -3.70
C LYS A 160 4.62 -3.16 -4.86
N GLN A 161 5.93 -3.26 -4.60
CA GLN A 161 6.93 -3.22 -5.67
C GLN A 161 6.61 -4.38 -6.63
N ALA A 162 6.42 -4.05 -7.92
CA ALA A 162 6.41 -5.08 -8.96
C ALA A 162 7.83 -5.60 -9.07
N GLU A 163 7.99 -6.90 -8.83
CA GLU A 163 9.23 -7.67 -8.87
C GLU A 163 9.60 -8.04 -10.31
#